data_AF-W6JXS0-F1
#
_entry.id   AF-W6JXS0-F1
#
_cell.length_a   1.000
_cell.length_b   1.000
_cell.length_c   1.000
_cell.angle_alpha   90.00
_cell.angle_beta   90.00
_cell.angle_gamma   90.00
#
_symmetry.space_group_name_H-M   'P 1'
#
loop_
_entity.id
_entity.type
_entity.pdbx_description
1 polymer ?
#
loop_
_entity_poly.entity_id
_entity_poly.type
_entity_poly.pdbx_seq_one_letter_code
_entity_poly.pdbx_strand_id
1 'polypeptide(L)'
;MTTTTTGRAAAGASLLIALGIGLAGCGGDDAATGNGEYFAEDGDDLTSVVIDGNSLTYTRIQCEGENNGTSVGELNDDRNLVVWLEEGRFEGDDTVTFTESSVTISSNDANPSKWDEPDTFTRQDAGEAKSQFDQQCADAARASEESDAKRENEQQAVDTKRTEIRTKLDSMTTAEMAECLGQTDEEFAVTEQKAAGPGGTPEQVKEGLVSVFEQSGCLDN
;
A
#
# COMPACT_ATOMS: atom_id res chain seq x y z
N MET A 1 -30.98 -30.17 -2.62
CA MET A 1 -31.21 -28.72 -2.45
C MET A 1 -29.85 -28.09 -2.34
N THR A 2 -29.35 -27.56 -3.45
CA THR A 2 -27.98 -27.06 -3.57
C THR A 2 -28.11 -25.59 -3.93
N THR A 3 -27.87 -24.74 -2.95
CA THR A 3 -27.92 -23.28 -3.11
C THR A 3 -26.50 -22.84 -3.39
N THR A 4 -26.18 -22.60 -4.66
CA THR A 4 -24.87 -22.04 -5.06
C THR A 4 -25.03 -20.54 -5.24
N THR A 5 -24.25 -19.84 -4.43
CA THR A 5 -24.11 -18.41 -4.23
C THR A 5 -24.00 -17.61 -5.53
N THR A 6 -24.91 -16.64 -5.66
CA THR A 6 -24.89 -15.56 -6.64
C THR A 6 -23.60 -14.76 -6.56
N GLY A 7 -22.84 -14.73 -7.65
CA GLY A 7 -21.70 -13.83 -7.81
C GLY A 7 -22.15 -12.39 -7.65
N ARG A 8 -21.55 -11.69 -6.68
CA ARG A 8 -21.65 -10.23 -6.59
C ARG A 8 -20.74 -9.64 -7.65
N ALA A 9 -21.34 -9.34 -8.81
CA ALA A 9 -20.81 -8.29 -9.67
C ALA A 9 -20.79 -7.01 -8.83
N ALA A 10 -19.60 -6.57 -8.44
CA ALA A 10 -19.40 -5.22 -7.93
C ALA A 10 -19.75 -4.28 -9.07
N ALA A 11 -20.97 -3.73 -9.01
CA ALA A 11 -21.37 -2.62 -9.84
C ALA A 11 -20.48 -1.44 -9.43
N GLY A 12 -19.36 -1.28 -10.15
CA GLY A 12 -18.58 -0.06 -10.12
C GLY A 12 -19.50 1.07 -10.55
N ALA A 13 -19.96 1.85 -9.57
CA ALA A 13 -20.62 3.11 -9.82
C ALA A 13 -19.57 4.03 -10.45
N SER A 14 -19.53 4.05 -11.78
CA SER A 14 -18.82 5.07 -12.54
C SER A 14 -19.52 6.40 -12.28
N LEU A 15 -19.17 7.06 -11.18
CA LEU A 15 -19.47 8.46 -10.98
C LEU A 15 -18.53 9.20 -11.93
N LEU A 16 -19.01 9.45 -13.15
CA LEU A 16 -18.46 10.44 -14.06
C LEU A 16 -18.61 11.80 -13.36
N ILE A 17 -17.67 12.13 -12.48
CA ILE A 17 -17.40 13.53 -12.17
C ILE A 17 -16.89 14.09 -13.48
N ALA A 18 -17.73 14.90 -14.11
CA ALA A 18 -17.31 15.77 -15.18
C ALA A 18 -16.26 16.72 -14.59
N LEU A 19 -15.00 16.26 -14.50
CA LEU A 19 -13.88 17.17 -14.63
C LEU A 19 -14.17 17.89 -15.93
N GLY A 20 -14.50 19.18 -15.82
CA GLY A 20 -14.53 20.05 -16.96
C GLY A 20 -13.13 20.02 -17.54
N ILE A 21 -12.90 19.11 -18.50
CA ILE A 21 -11.73 19.12 -19.36
C ILE A 21 -11.89 20.37 -20.21
N GLY A 22 -11.58 21.52 -19.61
CA GLY A 22 -11.18 22.69 -20.34
C GLY A 22 -9.93 22.25 -21.09
N LEU A 23 -10.07 22.05 -22.39
CA LEU A 23 -8.93 22.03 -23.30
C LEU A 23 -8.26 23.40 -23.22
N ALA A 24 -7.41 23.61 -22.21
CA ALA A 24 -6.52 24.76 -22.12
C ALA A 24 -5.22 24.43 -22.86
N GLY A 25 -5.36 24.14 -24.15
CA GLY A 25 -4.26 24.34 -25.08
C GLY A 25 -4.27 25.80 -25.50
N CYS A 26 -3.37 26.61 -24.96
CA CYS A 26 -2.62 27.67 -25.67
C CYS A 26 -1.94 28.57 -24.62
N GLY A 27 -0.62 28.46 -24.52
CA GLY A 27 0.19 29.35 -23.69
C GLY A 27 0.02 30.82 -24.07
N GLY A 28 0.00 31.69 -23.07
CA GLY A 28 -0.02 33.14 -23.29
C GLY A 28 0.09 33.95 -22.01
N ASP A 29 -0.83 33.77 -21.07
CA ASP A 29 -1.02 34.76 -19.99
C ASP A 29 -1.20 34.17 -18.57
N ASP A 30 -1.39 32.86 -18.43
CA ASP A 30 -1.71 32.22 -17.13
C ASP A 30 -0.51 32.05 -16.18
N ALA A 31 0.72 32.12 -16.69
CA ALA A 31 1.92 32.04 -15.86
C ALA A 31 2.11 33.30 -15.00
N ALA A 32 1.66 34.47 -15.48
CA ALA A 32 1.79 35.73 -14.76
C ALA A 32 0.76 35.88 -13.64
N THR A 33 -0.38 35.21 -13.76
CA THR A 33 -1.44 35.21 -12.73
C THR A 33 -1.33 34.00 -11.79
N GLY A 34 -0.61 32.94 -12.16
CA GLY A 34 -0.53 31.72 -11.37
C GLY A 34 -1.74 30.79 -11.53
N ASN A 35 -2.64 31.08 -12.46
CA ASN A 35 -3.77 30.21 -12.80
C ASN A 35 -3.28 28.95 -13.52
N GLY A 36 -3.94 27.82 -13.28
CA GLY A 36 -3.61 26.55 -13.90
C GLY A 36 -3.76 25.37 -12.94
N GLU A 37 -3.31 24.22 -13.42
CA GLU A 37 -3.32 22.96 -12.67
C GLU A 37 -1.90 22.57 -12.26
N TYR A 38 -1.76 22.19 -11.00
CA TYR A 38 -0.50 21.81 -10.38
C TYR A 38 -0.67 20.47 -9.69
N PHE A 39 0.37 19.66 -9.73
CA PHE A 39 0.35 18.30 -9.21
C PHE A 39 1.54 18.06 -8.29
N ALA A 40 1.32 17.22 -7.27
CA ALA A 40 2.39 16.68 -6.44
C ALA A 40 2.09 15.21 -6.12
N GLU A 41 3.13 14.39 -6.16
CA GLU A 41 3.09 13.00 -5.71
C GLU A 41 3.43 12.95 -4.22
N ASP A 42 2.57 12.33 -3.42
CA ASP A 42 2.79 12.06 -1.98
C ASP A 42 2.64 10.56 -1.73
N GLY A 43 3.75 9.84 -1.85
CA GLY A 43 3.78 8.38 -1.73
C GLY A 43 2.96 7.70 -2.84
N ASP A 44 1.84 7.07 -2.45
CA ASP A 44 0.93 6.36 -3.36
C ASP A 44 -0.26 7.23 -3.82
N ASP A 45 -0.25 8.51 -3.47
CA ASP A 45 -1.32 9.45 -3.78
C ASP A 45 -0.87 10.55 -4.73
N LEU A 46 -1.78 10.95 -5.63
CA LEU A 46 -1.62 12.13 -6.47
C LEU A 46 -2.48 13.24 -5.88
N THR A 47 -1.84 14.38 -5.64
CA THR A 47 -2.54 15.58 -5.19
C THR A 47 -2.55 16.61 -6.30
N SER A 48 -3.68 17.28 -6.47
CA SER A 48 -3.86 18.34 -7.45
C SER A 48 -4.33 19.63 -6.81
N VAL A 49 -3.83 20.74 -7.34
CA VAL A 49 -4.26 22.09 -7.03
C VAL A 49 -4.68 22.76 -8.34
N VAL A 50 -5.93 23.18 -8.41
CA VAL A 50 -6.49 23.90 -9.54
C VAL A 50 -6.79 25.32 -9.12
N ILE A 51 -6.25 26.29 -9.86
CA ILE A 51 -6.39 27.71 -9.56
C ILE A 51 -7.03 28.42 -10.75
N ASP A 52 -8.23 28.95 -10.53
CA ASP A 52 -9.02 29.69 -11.51
C ASP A 52 -9.43 31.05 -10.92
N GLY A 53 -8.69 32.10 -11.31
CA GLY A 53 -8.85 33.43 -10.73
C GLY A 53 -8.48 33.43 -9.25
N ASN A 54 -9.46 33.73 -8.40
CA ASN A 54 -9.31 33.71 -6.95
C ASN A 54 -9.76 32.37 -6.34
N SER A 55 -10.33 31.45 -7.12
CA SER A 55 -10.71 30.13 -6.61
C SER A 55 -9.50 29.20 -6.60
N LEU A 56 -9.30 28.48 -5.49
CA LEU A 56 -8.30 27.44 -5.35
C LEU A 56 -8.99 26.15 -4.88
N THR A 57 -8.82 25.08 -5.64
CA THR A 57 -9.34 23.74 -5.32
C THR A 57 -8.19 22.78 -5.13
N TYR A 58 -8.10 22.17 -3.96
CA TYR A 58 -7.21 21.05 -3.69
C TYR A 58 -7.97 19.72 -3.77
N THR A 59 -7.37 18.69 -4.35
CA THR A 59 -7.92 17.33 -4.36
C THR A 59 -6.82 16.30 -4.14
N ARG A 60 -7.09 15.31 -3.28
CA ARG A 60 -6.27 14.10 -3.14
C ARG A 60 -6.91 12.95 -3.92
N ILE A 61 -6.12 12.29 -4.77
CA ILE A 61 -6.51 11.17 -5.59
C ILE A 61 -5.70 9.96 -5.13
N GLN A 62 -6.39 8.87 -4.79
CA GLN A 62 -5.78 7.62 -4.35
C GLN A 62 -6.04 6.52 -5.37
N CYS A 63 -5.15 5.52 -5.44
CA CYS A 63 -5.32 4.38 -6.35
C CYS A 63 -6.64 3.61 -6.12
N GLU A 64 -7.14 3.57 -4.87
CA GLU A 64 -8.38 2.87 -4.51
C GLU A 64 -9.66 3.68 -4.80
N GLY A 65 -9.53 4.85 -5.43
CA GLY A 65 -10.65 5.60 -6.01
C GLY A 65 -11.48 6.44 -5.04
N GLU A 66 -11.20 6.41 -3.74
CA GLU A 66 -11.76 7.40 -2.81
C GLU A 66 -10.91 8.67 -2.82
N ASN A 67 -11.51 9.77 -3.29
CA ASN A 67 -10.95 11.11 -3.14
C ASN A 67 -11.12 11.53 -1.67
N ASN A 68 -10.11 11.26 -0.85
CA ASN A 68 -10.14 11.48 0.60
C ASN A 68 -9.77 12.91 1.01
N GLY A 69 -10.49 13.91 0.48
CA GLY A 69 -10.38 15.30 0.91
C GLY A 69 -10.21 16.25 -0.27
N THR A 70 -11.32 16.82 -0.73
CA THR A 70 -11.33 18.02 -1.56
C THR A 70 -11.48 19.21 -0.62
N SER A 71 -10.61 20.21 -0.77
CA SER A 71 -10.75 21.50 -0.08
C SER A 71 -10.93 22.58 -1.13
N VAL A 72 -11.89 23.47 -0.91
CA VAL A 72 -12.15 24.62 -1.80
C VAL A 72 -11.93 25.88 -0.99
N GLY A 73 -11.11 26.79 -1.51
CA GLY A 73 -10.77 28.04 -0.86
C GLY A 73 -10.75 29.22 -1.81
N GLU A 74 -10.74 30.42 -1.24
CA GLU A 74 -10.68 31.68 -1.96
C GLU A 74 -9.37 32.42 -1.61
N LEU A 75 -8.60 32.77 -2.65
CA LEU A 75 -7.41 33.58 -2.57
C LEU A 75 -7.78 35.05 -2.34
N ASN A 76 -7.02 35.73 -1.50
CA ASN A 76 -7.12 37.18 -1.34
C ASN A 76 -6.65 37.94 -2.59
N ASP A 77 -6.88 39.25 -2.63
CA ASP A 77 -6.51 40.12 -3.77
C ASP A 77 -5.01 40.09 -4.09
N ASP A 78 -4.16 39.96 -3.06
CA ASP A 78 -2.70 39.85 -3.20
C ASP A 78 -2.24 38.42 -3.60
N ARG A 79 -3.17 37.46 -3.65
CA ARG A 79 -2.93 36.03 -3.95
C ARG A 79 -1.78 35.42 -3.16
N ASN A 80 -1.70 35.73 -1.88
CA ASN A 80 -0.70 35.18 -0.96
C ASN A 80 -1.32 34.48 0.26
N LEU A 81 -2.63 34.53 0.38
CA LEU A 81 -3.41 33.89 1.43
C LEU A 81 -4.62 33.21 0.79
N VAL A 82 -4.90 31.97 1.16
CA VAL A 82 -6.14 31.27 0.84
C VAL A 82 -6.97 31.12 2.11
N VAL A 83 -8.28 31.36 2.01
CA VAL A 83 -9.25 31.05 3.06
C VAL A 83 -10.07 29.85 2.59
N TRP A 84 -9.99 28.74 3.32
CA TRP A 84 -10.70 27.51 2.98
C TRP A 84 -12.17 27.61 3.40
N LEU A 85 -13.05 27.44 2.41
CA LEU A 85 -14.50 27.53 2.54
C LEU A 85 -15.16 26.16 2.76
N GLU A 86 -14.57 25.11 2.17
CA GLU A 86 -14.99 23.72 2.35
C GLU A 86 -13.92 22.94 3.11
N GLU A 87 -14.30 22.38 4.26
CA GLU A 87 -13.46 21.55 5.12
C GLU A 87 -13.08 20.25 4.38
N GLY A 88 -11.79 19.95 4.37
CA GLY A 88 -11.21 18.79 3.68
C GLY A 88 -9.84 18.44 4.25
N ARG A 89 -8.79 18.51 3.44
CA ARG A 89 -7.39 18.43 3.94
C ARG A 89 -6.98 19.71 4.66
N PHE A 90 -7.42 20.85 4.14
CA PHE A 90 -7.10 22.17 4.65
C PHE A 90 -8.33 22.84 5.25
N GLU A 91 -8.09 23.63 6.30
CA GLU A 91 -9.10 24.40 7.05
C GLU A 91 -8.50 25.74 7.46
N GLY A 92 -9.34 26.76 7.67
CA GLY A 92 -8.86 28.07 8.12
C GLY A 92 -8.19 28.88 7.01
N ASP A 93 -7.06 29.52 7.32
CA ASP A 93 -6.31 30.35 6.39
C ASP A 93 -4.86 29.89 6.24
N ASP A 94 -4.39 29.75 4.99
CA ASP A 94 -3.04 29.28 4.69
C ASP A 94 -2.30 30.25 3.79
N THR A 95 -0.97 30.28 3.93
CA THR A 95 -0.11 31.09 3.08
C THR A 95 0.14 30.36 1.76
N VAL A 96 -0.03 31.09 0.65
CA VAL A 96 0.22 30.58 -0.70
C VAL A 96 1.38 31.33 -1.34
N THR A 97 2.36 30.59 -1.87
CA THR A 97 3.49 31.15 -2.60
C THR A 97 3.49 30.64 -4.04
N PHE A 98 3.52 31.57 -4.99
CA PHE A 98 3.57 31.27 -6.41
C PHE A 98 4.98 31.43 -6.96
N THR A 99 5.38 30.49 -7.82
CA THR A 99 6.51 30.65 -8.75
C THR A 99 6.01 30.48 -10.18
N GLU A 100 6.89 30.65 -11.17
CA GLU A 100 6.53 30.49 -12.59
C GLU A 100 5.97 29.09 -12.91
N SER A 101 6.42 28.06 -12.18
CA SER A 101 6.10 26.67 -12.45
C SER A 101 5.61 25.89 -11.23
N SER A 102 5.45 26.52 -10.08
CA SER A 102 4.99 25.83 -8.86
C SER A 102 4.11 26.70 -7.99
N VAL A 103 3.28 26.05 -7.21
CA VAL A 103 2.56 26.66 -6.09
C VAL A 103 2.96 25.92 -4.82
N THR A 104 3.20 26.67 -3.75
CA THR A 104 3.47 26.12 -2.42
C THR A 104 2.39 26.61 -1.47
N ILE A 105 1.74 25.67 -0.78
CA ILE A 105 0.78 25.98 0.29
C ILE A 105 1.45 25.66 1.62
N SER A 106 1.45 26.62 2.53
CA SER A 106 2.04 26.49 3.87
C SER A 106 0.99 26.74 4.92
N SER A 107 0.78 25.73 5.77
CA SER A 107 -0.14 25.80 6.89
C SER A 107 0.23 26.94 7.84
N ASN A 108 -0.74 27.81 8.16
CA ASN A 108 -0.56 28.81 9.23
C ASN A 108 -0.99 28.27 10.60
N ASP A 109 -1.40 26.99 10.67
CA ASP A 109 -1.99 26.43 11.86
C ASP A 109 -0.97 26.28 13.00
N ALA A 110 -1.38 26.65 14.22
CA ALA A 110 -0.46 26.76 15.36
C ALA A 110 -0.11 25.40 15.99
N ASN A 111 -0.73 24.31 15.53
CA ASN A 111 -0.52 22.96 16.03
C ASN A 111 -0.13 22.03 14.88
N PRO A 112 1.17 21.90 14.57
CA PRO A 112 1.59 21.14 13.42
C PRO A 112 1.30 19.65 13.64
N SER A 113 0.28 19.16 12.95
CA SER A 113 0.10 17.75 12.70
C SER A 113 1.17 17.25 11.70
N LYS A 114 1.19 15.96 11.41
CA LYS A 114 2.14 15.33 10.47
C LYS A 114 2.09 15.93 9.04
N TRP A 115 1.15 16.83 8.77
CA TRP A 115 0.78 17.33 7.45
C TRP A 115 1.20 18.79 7.20
N ASP A 116 1.98 19.39 8.10
CA ASP A 116 2.37 20.82 8.06
C ASP A 116 3.69 21.10 7.33
N GLU A 117 4.21 20.13 6.57
CA GLU A 117 5.28 20.43 5.61
C GLU A 117 4.68 21.18 4.41
N PRO A 118 5.38 22.21 3.88
CA PRO A 118 4.87 22.97 2.75
C PRO A 118 4.68 22.06 1.53
N ASP A 119 3.43 21.86 1.12
CA ASP A 119 3.13 21.09 -0.08
C ASP A 119 3.50 21.93 -1.31
N THR A 120 4.46 21.45 -2.11
CA THR A 120 4.88 22.10 -3.34
C THR A 120 4.36 21.33 -4.54
N PHE A 121 3.51 21.97 -5.33
CA PHE A 121 2.89 21.42 -6.52
C PHE A 121 3.53 22.03 -7.76
N THR A 122 3.87 21.19 -8.73
CA THR A 122 4.47 21.62 -9.99
C THR A 122 3.43 21.66 -11.10
N ARG A 123 3.53 22.66 -11.97
CA ARG A 123 2.69 22.76 -13.15
C ARG A 123 3.02 21.61 -14.10
N GLN A 124 2.02 20.80 -14.41
CA GLN A 124 2.14 19.69 -15.34
C GLN A 124 0.85 19.59 -16.17
N ASP A 125 0.95 19.04 -17.38
CA ASP A 125 -0.24 18.71 -18.17
C ASP A 125 -1.09 17.67 -17.41
N ALA A 126 -2.33 18.04 -17.10
CA ALA A 126 -3.24 17.22 -16.29
C ALA A 126 -3.45 15.81 -16.83
N GLY A 127 -3.50 15.68 -18.17
CA GLY A 127 -3.60 14.40 -18.85
C GLY A 127 -2.35 13.52 -18.66
N GLU A 128 -1.17 14.13 -18.63
CA GLU A 128 0.09 13.41 -18.42
C GLU A 128 0.25 12.98 -16.96
N ALA A 129 0.03 13.88 -16.01
CA ALA A 129 0.12 13.59 -14.58
C ALA A 129 -0.86 12.48 -14.17
N LYS A 130 -2.11 12.58 -14.62
CA LYS A 130 -3.12 11.54 -14.35
C LYS A 130 -2.76 10.21 -15.00
N SER A 131 -2.28 10.21 -16.25
CA SER A 131 -1.90 8.97 -16.92
C SER A 131 -0.70 8.28 -16.25
N GLN A 132 0.27 9.05 -15.75
CA GLN A 132 1.42 8.52 -15.01
C GLN A 132 0.98 7.90 -13.69
N PHE A 133 0.12 8.58 -12.94
CA PHE A 133 -0.43 8.05 -11.70
C PHE A 133 -1.27 6.78 -11.91
N ASP A 134 -2.17 6.77 -12.90
CA ASP A 134 -2.99 5.58 -13.21
C ASP A 134 -2.10 4.37 -13.59
N GLN A 135 -1.00 4.61 -14.30
CA GLN A 135 0.01 3.59 -14.62
C GLN A 135 0.73 3.08 -13.35
N GLN A 136 1.15 3.98 -12.46
CA GLN A 136 1.79 3.63 -11.19
C GLN A 136 0.87 2.77 -10.31
N CYS A 137 -0.40 3.13 -10.20
CA CYS A 137 -1.40 2.33 -9.49
C CYS A 137 -1.54 0.91 -10.09
N ALA A 138 -1.57 0.82 -11.42
CA ALA A 138 -1.66 -0.47 -12.10
C ALA A 138 -0.41 -1.34 -11.87
N ASP A 139 0.78 -0.75 -11.90
CA ASP A 139 2.04 -1.46 -11.70
C ASP A 139 2.19 -1.92 -10.24
N ALA A 140 1.79 -1.09 -9.27
CA ALA A 140 1.76 -1.45 -7.85
C ALA A 140 0.80 -2.63 -7.57
N ALA A 141 -0.39 -2.61 -8.17
CA ALA A 141 -1.36 -3.70 -8.04
C ALA A 141 -0.78 -5.03 -8.57
N ARG A 142 -0.12 -5.00 -9.73
CA ARG A 142 0.52 -6.20 -10.32
C ARG A 142 1.67 -6.73 -9.46
N ALA A 143 2.48 -5.83 -8.89
CA ALA A 143 3.55 -6.22 -7.99
C ALA A 143 3.03 -6.90 -6.71
N SER A 144 1.89 -6.44 -6.19
CA SER A 144 1.22 -7.09 -5.06
C SER A 144 0.73 -8.50 -5.42
N GLU A 145 0.07 -8.67 -6.57
CA GLU A 145 -0.40 -9.97 -7.05
C GLU A 145 0.76 -10.96 -7.25
N GLU A 146 1.88 -10.51 -7.81
CA GLU A 146 3.08 -11.34 -8.00
C GLU A 146 3.71 -11.75 -6.66
N SER A 147 3.77 -10.83 -5.70
CA SER A 147 4.24 -11.11 -4.34
C SER A 147 3.35 -12.14 -3.63
N ASP A 148 2.03 -12.00 -3.74
CA ASP A 148 1.07 -12.92 -3.14
C ASP A 148 1.16 -14.31 -3.76
N ALA A 149 1.22 -14.40 -5.09
CA ALA A 149 1.41 -15.66 -5.81
C ALA A 149 2.74 -16.35 -5.44
N LYS A 150 3.81 -15.57 -5.27
CA LYS A 150 5.10 -16.09 -4.81
C LYS A 150 5.02 -16.62 -3.38
N ARG A 151 4.40 -15.87 -2.47
CA ARG A 151 4.18 -16.31 -1.07
C ARG A 151 3.34 -17.59 -1.02
N GLU A 152 2.30 -17.69 -1.84
CA GLU A 152 1.46 -18.90 -1.92
C GLU A 152 2.26 -20.10 -2.42
N ASN A 153 3.09 -19.92 -3.45
CA ASN A 153 3.94 -20.99 -3.99
C ASN A 153 5.01 -21.45 -2.96
N GLU A 154 5.68 -20.50 -2.30
CA GLU A 154 6.64 -20.80 -1.23
C GLU A 154 5.97 -21.52 -0.06
N GLN A 155 4.78 -21.08 0.36
CA GLN A 155 4.03 -21.75 1.42
C GLN A 155 3.61 -23.16 1.01
N GLN A 156 3.16 -23.36 -0.24
CA GLN A 156 2.81 -24.68 -0.76
C GLN A 156 4.03 -25.62 -0.79
N ALA A 157 5.21 -25.11 -1.14
CA ALA A 157 6.45 -25.88 -1.09
C ALA A 157 6.82 -26.29 0.34
N VAL A 158 6.70 -25.38 1.31
CA VAL A 158 6.91 -25.66 2.74
C VAL A 158 5.92 -26.71 3.25
N ASP A 159 4.63 -26.57 2.92
CA ASP A 159 3.59 -27.51 3.35
C ASP A 159 3.79 -28.91 2.76
N THR A 160 4.24 -28.97 1.51
CA THR A 160 4.61 -30.22 0.82
C THR A 160 5.80 -30.87 1.55
N LYS A 161 6.88 -30.12 1.79
CA LYS A 161 8.08 -30.63 2.49
C LYS A 161 7.75 -31.12 3.90
N ARG A 162 6.98 -30.36 4.68
CA ARG A 162 6.55 -30.78 6.02
C ARG A 162 5.69 -32.04 5.99
N THR A 163 4.86 -32.21 4.97
CA THR A 163 4.04 -33.42 4.78
C THR A 163 4.89 -34.64 4.44
N GLU A 164 5.92 -34.48 3.61
CA GLU A 164 6.89 -35.54 3.32
C GLU A 164 7.66 -35.94 4.57
N ILE A 165 8.14 -34.96 5.35
CA ILE A 165 8.82 -35.20 6.64
C ILE A 165 7.92 -35.95 7.61
N ARG A 166 6.66 -35.53 7.79
CA ARG A 166 5.69 -36.25 8.65
C ARG A 166 5.54 -37.71 8.23
N THR A 167 5.42 -37.94 6.93
CA THR A 167 5.27 -39.29 6.36
C THR A 167 6.51 -40.15 6.62
N LYS A 168 7.72 -39.58 6.44
CA LYS A 168 8.97 -40.27 6.74
C LYS A 168 9.08 -40.59 8.24
N LEU A 169 8.78 -39.62 9.11
CA LEU A 169 8.77 -39.81 10.57
C LEU A 169 7.83 -40.93 11.01
N ASP A 170 6.65 -41.04 10.41
CA ASP A 170 5.69 -42.12 10.72
C ASP A 170 6.20 -43.52 10.35
N SER A 171 7.17 -43.61 9.44
CA SER A 171 7.77 -44.87 8.99
C SER A 171 9.09 -45.22 9.68
N MET A 172 9.68 -44.28 10.43
CA MET A 172 10.99 -44.43 11.07
C MET A 172 10.86 -44.86 12.53
N THR A 173 11.81 -45.67 12.97
CA THR A 173 12.04 -45.97 14.38
C THR A 173 12.81 -44.83 15.06
N THR A 174 12.73 -44.77 16.39
CA THR A 174 13.51 -43.82 17.21
C THR A 174 15.02 -43.90 16.93
N ALA A 175 15.55 -45.11 16.69
CA ALA A 175 16.96 -45.30 16.37
C ALA A 175 17.33 -44.72 14.99
N GLU A 176 16.50 -44.92 13.97
CA GLU A 176 16.71 -44.35 12.64
C GLU A 176 16.61 -42.81 12.67
N MET A 177 15.71 -42.27 13.49
CA MET A 177 15.57 -40.83 13.71
C MET A 177 16.82 -40.23 14.39
N ALA A 178 17.34 -40.89 15.43
CA ALA A 178 18.56 -40.49 16.10
C ALA A 178 19.78 -40.55 15.16
N GLU A 179 19.91 -41.62 14.37
CA GLU A 179 20.98 -41.79 13.39
C GLU A 179 20.96 -40.69 12.32
N CYS A 180 19.78 -40.35 11.79
CA CYS A 180 19.61 -39.27 10.82
C CYS A 180 20.09 -37.92 11.35
N LEU A 181 19.85 -37.63 12.63
CA LEU A 181 20.30 -36.40 13.29
C LEU A 181 21.75 -36.46 13.79
N GLY A 182 22.44 -37.60 13.64
CA GLY A 182 23.78 -37.81 14.18
C GLY A 182 23.82 -37.77 15.71
N GLN A 183 22.72 -38.14 16.36
CA GLN A 183 22.54 -38.14 17.81
C GLN A 183 22.59 -39.56 18.38
N THR A 184 23.00 -39.69 19.63
CA THR A 184 22.76 -40.90 20.42
C THR A 184 21.28 -40.99 20.86
N ASP A 185 20.82 -42.18 21.24
CA ASP A 185 19.44 -42.36 21.73
C ASP A 185 19.11 -41.46 22.94
N GLU A 186 20.09 -41.21 23.81
CA GLU A 186 19.95 -40.34 24.98
C GLU A 186 19.83 -38.86 24.58
N GLU A 187 20.60 -38.42 23.57
CA GLU A 187 20.50 -37.06 23.03
C GLU A 187 19.19 -36.85 22.27
N PHE A 188 18.72 -37.86 21.54
CA PHE A 188 17.46 -37.81 20.83
C PHE A 188 16.25 -37.72 21.79
N ALA A 189 16.27 -38.45 22.91
CA ALA A 189 15.23 -38.34 23.93
C ALA A 189 15.10 -36.91 24.50
N VAL A 190 16.22 -36.18 24.63
CA VAL A 190 16.22 -34.76 25.00
C VAL A 190 15.66 -33.89 23.87
N THR A 191 15.96 -34.21 22.61
CA THR A 191 15.41 -33.53 21.43
C THR A 191 13.90 -33.70 21.34
N GLU A 192 13.35 -34.90 21.55
CA GLU A 192 11.89 -35.15 21.59
C GLU A 192 11.21 -34.34 22.70
N GLN A 193 11.83 -34.32 23.88
CA GLN A 193 11.29 -33.59 25.03
C GLN A 193 11.31 -32.06 24.82
N LYS A 194 12.32 -31.54 24.10
CA LYS A 194 12.38 -30.13 23.70
C LYS A 194 11.40 -29.80 22.57
N ALA A 195 11.21 -30.72 21.61
CA ALA A 195 10.31 -30.55 20.48
C ALA A 195 8.85 -30.35 20.93
N ALA A 196 8.43 -31.03 22.00
CA ALA A 196 7.06 -30.96 22.51
C ALA A 196 6.80 -29.80 23.48
N GLY A 197 7.84 -29.27 24.13
CA GLY A 197 7.71 -28.45 25.32
C GLY A 197 7.22 -29.24 26.57
N PRO A 198 7.23 -28.62 27.76
CA PRO A 198 6.84 -29.30 28.99
C PRO A 198 5.36 -29.72 28.96
N GLY A 199 5.10 -31.04 28.97
CA GLY A 199 3.75 -31.61 28.98
C GLY A 199 3.08 -31.74 27.60
N GLY A 200 3.85 -31.65 26.51
CA GLY A 200 3.31 -31.74 25.16
C GLY A 200 2.69 -33.10 24.81
N THR A 201 1.64 -33.09 23.98
CA THR A 201 0.99 -34.28 23.45
C THR A 201 1.87 -34.99 22.40
N PRO A 202 1.62 -36.27 22.07
CA PRO A 202 2.34 -36.96 20.99
C PRO A 202 2.27 -36.22 19.64
N GLU A 203 1.17 -35.53 19.35
CA GLU A 203 1.03 -34.71 18.14
C GLU A 203 1.91 -33.45 18.19
N GLN A 204 2.07 -32.84 19.36
CA GLN A 204 2.98 -31.69 19.55
C GLN A 204 4.44 -32.12 19.47
N VAL A 205 4.80 -33.29 20.01
CA VAL A 205 6.13 -33.90 19.82
C VAL A 205 6.39 -34.05 18.32
N LYS A 206 5.44 -34.60 17.57
CA LYS A 206 5.57 -34.83 16.13
C LYS A 206 5.75 -33.54 15.34
N GLU A 207 4.95 -32.50 15.59
CA GLU A 207 5.13 -31.19 14.91
C GLU A 207 6.45 -30.49 15.28
N GLY A 208 6.91 -30.65 16.52
CA GLY A 208 8.22 -30.20 16.94
C GLY A 208 9.35 -30.93 16.20
N LEU A 209 9.24 -32.26 16.08
CA LEU A 209 10.20 -33.08 15.33
C LEU A 209 10.22 -32.73 13.85
N VAL A 210 9.07 -32.51 13.21
CA VAL A 210 9.02 -32.03 11.81
C VAL A 210 9.90 -30.81 11.61
N SER A 211 9.85 -29.86 12.55
CA SER A 211 10.65 -28.62 12.49
C SER A 211 12.14 -28.86 12.74
N VAL A 212 12.51 -29.83 13.58
CA VAL A 212 13.91 -30.24 13.82
C VAL A 212 14.50 -30.93 12.58
N PHE A 213 13.74 -31.86 11.99
CA PHE A 213 14.17 -32.60 10.80
C PHE A 213 14.24 -31.69 9.56
N GLU A 214 13.31 -30.75 9.43
CA GLU A 214 13.34 -29.71 8.39
C GLU A 214 14.62 -28.87 8.44
N GLN A 215 15.07 -28.48 9.64
CA GLN A 215 16.32 -27.72 9.83
C GLN A 215 17.59 -28.57 9.62
N SER A 216 17.53 -29.86 9.95
CA SER A 216 18.67 -30.77 9.81
C SER A 216 18.98 -31.13 8.35
N GLY A 217 17.98 -31.12 7.48
CA GLY A 217 18.09 -31.60 6.10
C GLY A 217 18.40 -33.10 5.96
N CYS A 218 18.42 -33.87 7.05
CA CYS A 218 18.85 -35.27 7.00
C CYS A 218 17.87 -36.18 6.22
N LEU A 219 16.63 -35.72 6.03
CA LEU A 219 15.59 -36.39 5.24
C LEU A 219 15.49 -35.89 3.79
N ASP A 220 16.38 -35.00 3.33
CA ASP A 220 16.35 -34.44 1.96
C ASP A 220 17.01 -35.36 0.90
N ASN A 221 17.51 -36.54 1.30
CA ASN A 221 18.07 -37.59 0.42
C ASN A 221 17.03 -38.64 -0.01
#